data_AF-A0A346R5R5-F1
#
_entry.id   AF-A0A346R5R5-F1
#
_cell.length_a   1.000
_cell.length_b   1.000
_cell.length_c   1.000
_cell.angle_alpha   90.00
_cell.angle_beta   90.00
_cell.angle_gamma   90.00
#
_symmetry.space_group_name_H-M   'P 1'
#
loop_
_entity.id
_entity.type
_entity.pdbx_description
1 polymer ?
#
loop_
_entity_poly.entity_id
_entity_poly.type
_entity_poly.pdbx_seq_one_letter_code
_entity_poly.pdbx_strand_id
1 'polypeptide(L)'
;MAHDFNNLLAIIIGNLDLLPPDVLEAEASGELIRNSLDAALRGAELTRRLLAFASRQPLQPEPVALNELVSNIVSLLSRTIGEAIEVSLDLSSDVGTVVVDPALLEASIANLANNARDAMPKGAGLSFPPRFAR
;
A
#
# COMPACT_ATOMS: atom_id res chain seq x y z
N MET A 1 -4.11 3.36 12.44
CA MET A 1 -2.90 3.80 11.71
C MET A 1 -3.03 5.22 11.18
N ALA A 2 -3.89 5.47 10.19
CA ALA A 2 -4.11 6.81 9.63
C ALA A 2 -4.60 7.86 10.65
N HIS A 3 -5.53 7.45 11.50
CA HIS A 3 -6.01 8.26 12.63
C HIS A 3 -4.85 8.64 13.57
N ASP A 4 -3.99 7.68 13.90
CA ASP A 4 -2.84 7.89 14.80
C ASP A 4 -1.78 8.80 14.17
N PHE A 5 -1.56 8.68 12.86
CA PHE A 5 -0.66 9.55 12.10
C PHE A 5 -1.18 11.00 12.06
N ASN A 6 -2.48 11.19 11.83
CA ASN A 6 -3.10 12.51 11.91
C ASN A 6 -3.05 13.09 13.34
N ASN A 7 -3.17 12.26 14.37
CA ASN A 7 -2.99 12.70 15.77
C ASN A 7 -1.56 13.20 16.03
N LEU A 8 -0.54 12.50 15.54
CA LEU A 8 0.85 12.95 15.67
C LEU A 8 1.10 14.27 14.93
N LEU A 9 0.59 14.41 13.71
CA LEU A 9 0.68 15.66 12.96
C LEU A 9 -0.04 16.82 13.66
N ALA A 10 -1.21 16.57 14.25
CA ALA A 10 -1.94 17.56 15.02
C ALA A 10 -1.15 18.05 16.26
N ILE A 11 -0.47 17.15 16.97
CA ILE A 11 0.42 17.50 18.08
C ILE A 11 1.61 18.34 17.59
N ILE A 12 2.25 17.93 16.49
CA ILE A 12 3.39 18.66 15.92
C ILE A 12 2.96 20.07 15.50
N ILE A 13 1.85 20.19 14.76
CA ILE A 13 1.30 21.47 14.32
C ILE A 13 0.95 22.35 15.54
N GLY A 14 0.24 21.80 16.52
CA GLY A 14 -0.12 22.52 17.74
C GLY A 14 1.09 23.00 18.55
N ASN A 15 2.15 22.20 18.63
CA ASN A 15 3.38 22.61 19.29
C ASN A 15 4.11 23.74 18.55
N LEU A 16 4.10 23.72 17.21
CA LEU A 16 4.71 24.76 16.39
C LEU A 16 3.91 26.08 16.46
N ASP A 17 2.57 26.01 16.49
CA ASP A 17 1.68 27.17 16.61
C ASP A 17 1.76 27.86 17.99
N LEU A 18 2.16 27.14 19.03
CA LEU A 18 2.31 27.68 20.40
C LEU A 18 3.67 28.35 20.65
N LEU A 19 4.57 28.38 19.66
CA LEU A 19 5.89 29.00 19.82
C LEU A 19 5.78 30.53 19.99
N PRO A 20 6.59 31.15 20.86
CA PRO A 20 6.55 32.59 21.09
C PRO A 20 6.88 33.40 19.83
N PRO A 21 6.30 34.61 19.66
CA PRO A 21 6.61 35.49 18.52
C PRO A 21 8.10 35.74 18.35
N ASP A 22 8.82 35.99 19.45
CA ASP A 22 10.27 36.26 19.45
C ASP A 22 11.10 35.10 18.86
N VAL A 23 10.59 33.86 18.94
CA VAL A 23 11.21 32.66 18.36
C VAL A 23 10.87 32.53 16.87
N LEU A 24 9.67 32.96 16.47
CA LEU A 24 9.20 32.96 15.08
C LEU A 24 9.82 34.10 14.25
N GLU A 25 10.21 35.18 14.90
CA GLU A 25 10.86 36.36 14.30
C GLU A 25 12.39 36.21 14.20
N ALA A 26 13.01 35.30 14.94
CA ALA A 26 14.43 34.98 14.80
C ALA A 26 14.71 34.40 13.39
N GLU A 27 15.68 34.98 12.66
CA GLU A 27 15.90 34.65 11.23
C GLU A 27 16.08 33.16 10.95
N ALA A 28 17.07 32.51 11.56
CA ALA A 28 17.35 31.11 11.29
C ALA A 28 16.32 30.15 11.90
N SER A 29 15.86 30.42 13.13
CA SER A 29 14.92 29.53 13.84
C SER A 29 13.50 29.67 13.32
N GLY A 30 13.03 30.88 13.07
CA GLY A 30 11.70 31.18 12.56
C GLY A 30 11.47 30.61 11.15
N GLU A 31 12.49 30.65 10.28
CA GLU A 31 12.41 30.03 8.96
C GLU A 31 12.27 28.50 9.06
N LEU A 32 13.07 27.85 9.91
CA LEU A 32 12.98 26.40 10.14
C LEU A 32 11.62 25.98 10.72
N ILE A 33 11.06 26.79 11.62
CA ILE A 33 9.73 26.54 12.22
C ILE A 33 8.63 26.66 11.16
N ARG A 34 8.64 27.72 10.35
CA ARG A 34 7.68 27.90 9.25
C ARG A 34 7.75 26.76 8.23
N ASN A 35 8.96 26.35 7.86
CA ASN A 35 9.16 25.23 6.94
C ASN A 35 8.66 23.90 7.53
N SER A 36 8.87 23.68 8.83
CA SER A 36 8.38 22.49 9.54
C SER A 36 6.85 22.45 9.60
N LEU A 37 6.21 23.60 9.83
CA LEU A 37 4.75 23.72 9.85
C LEU A 37 4.15 23.45 8.47
N ASP A 38 4.69 24.05 7.41
CA ASP A 38 4.24 23.81 6.03
C ASP A 38 4.41 22.33 5.63
N ALA A 39 5.53 21.71 6.00
CA ALA A 39 5.77 20.28 5.76
C ALA A 39 4.75 19.39 6.50
N ALA A 40 4.43 19.69 7.77
CA ALA A 40 3.46 18.93 8.55
C ALA A 40 2.03 19.06 7.98
N LEU A 41 1.63 20.26 7.57
CA LEU A 41 0.32 20.51 6.94
C LEU A 41 0.18 19.78 5.60
N ARG A 42 1.22 19.82 4.76
CA ARG A 42 1.24 19.06 3.50
C ARG A 42 1.19 17.55 3.73
N GLY A 43 1.88 17.06 4.76
CA GLY A 43 1.82 15.66 5.18
C GLY A 43 0.42 15.23 5.60
N ALA A 44 -0.29 16.05 6.38
CA ALA A 44 -1.67 15.78 6.80
C ALA A 44 -2.62 15.69 5.60
N GLU A 45 -2.51 16.64 4.66
CA GLU A 45 -3.33 16.65 3.46
C GLU A 45 -3.02 15.45 2.54
N LEU A 46 -1.75 15.06 2.38
CA LEU A 46 -1.36 13.87 1.62
C LEU A 46 -1.94 12.60 2.25
N THR A 47 -1.81 12.43 3.57
CA THR A 47 -2.39 11.28 4.30
C THR A 47 -3.91 11.25 4.14
N ARG A 48 -4.59 12.40 4.22
CA ARG A 48 -6.04 12.51 4.00
C ARG A 48 -6.44 12.08 2.59
N ARG A 49 -5.66 12.45 1.57
CA ARG A 49 -5.89 12.03 0.17
C ARG A 49 -5.66 10.54 -0.03
N LEU A 50 -4.59 9.98 0.56
CA LEU A 50 -4.31 8.54 0.51
C LEU A 50 -5.40 7.73 1.21
N LEU A 51 -5.90 8.20 2.35
CA LEU A 51 -7.05 7.62 3.05
C LEU A 51 -8.31 7.69 2.21
N ALA A 52 -8.62 8.86 1.64
CA ALA A 52 -9.79 9.02 0.80
C ALA A 52 -9.72 8.14 -0.45
N PHE A 53 -8.52 7.89 -0.99
CA PHE A 53 -8.31 6.95 -2.08
C PHE A 53 -8.52 5.49 -1.62
N ALA A 54 -7.89 5.11 -0.50
CA ALA A 54 -8.00 3.76 0.08
C ALA A 54 -9.43 3.44 0.59
N SER A 55 -10.21 4.45 0.96
CA SER A 55 -11.52 4.28 1.59
C SER A 55 -12.71 4.36 0.62
N ARG A 56 -12.50 4.38 -0.71
CA ARG A 56 -13.55 4.76 -1.69
C ARG A 56 -14.01 3.71 -2.68
N GLN A 57 -13.51 2.48 -2.65
CA GLN A 57 -14.22 1.39 -3.31
C GLN A 57 -14.96 0.58 -2.25
N PRO A 58 -16.31 0.61 -2.23
CA PRO A 58 -17.03 -0.40 -1.47
C PRO A 58 -16.57 -1.74 -1.99
N LEU A 59 -16.11 -2.60 -1.07
CA LEU A 59 -15.77 -3.98 -1.41
C LEU A 59 -16.97 -4.58 -2.15
N GLN A 60 -16.69 -5.35 -3.18
CA GLN A 60 -17.67 -6.20 -3.85
C GLN A 60 -17.28 -7.65 -3.60
N PRO A 61 -17.44 -8.19 -2.37
CA PRO A 61 -17.09 -9.56 -2.09
C PRO A 61 -18.08 -10.47 -2.79
N GLU A 62 -17.56 -11.42 -3.55
CA GLU A 62 -18.36 -12.47 -4.17
C GLU A 62 -17.72 -13.84 -3.95
N PRO A 63 -18.54 -14.92 -3.93
CA PRO A 63 -18.04 -16.28 -3.84
C PRO A 63 -17.30 -16.65 -5.14
N VAL A 64 -15.99 -16.89 -5.04
CA VAL A 64 -15.13 -17.26 -6.17
C VAL A 64 -14.43 -18.58 -5.93
N ALA A 65 -14.24 -19.36 -7.00
CA ALA A 65 -13.33 -20.50 -7.01
C ALA A 65 -11.89 -19.97 -7.00
N LEU A 66 -11.24 -19.93 -5.83
CA LEU A 66 -9.97 -19.23 -5.63
C LEU A 66 -8.88 -19.71 -6.61
N ASN A 67 -8.78 -21.02 -6.81
CA ASN A 67 -7.77 -21.61 -7.68
C ASN A 67 -7.95 -21.17 -9.14
N GLU A 68 -9.19 -21.08 -9.62
CA GLU A 68 -9.48 -20.62 -10.98
C GLU A 68 -9.14 -19.14 -11.14
N LEU A 69 -9.56 -18.30 -10.19
CA LEU A 69 -9.29 -16.87 -10.21
C LEU A 69 -7.77 -16.59 -10.20
N VAL A 70 -7.03 -17.19 -9.28
CA VAL A 70 -5.57 -17.02 -9.17
C VAL A 70 -4.85 -17.54 -10.42
N SER A 71 -5.28 -18.68 -10.97
CA SER A 71 -4.69 -19.23 -12.20
C SER A 71 -4.88 -18.29 -13.40
N ASN A 72 -6.07 -17.70 -13.53
CA ASN A 72 -6.36 -16.75 -14.60
C ASN A 72 -5.51 -15.47 -14.47
N ILE A 73 -5.41 -14.92 -13.26
CA ILE A 73 -4.60 -13.72 -12.97
C ILE A 73 -3.13 -13.97 -13.31
N VAL A 74 -2.57 -15.09 -12.85
CA VAL A 74 -1.17 -15.44 -13.12
C VAL A 74 -0.92 -15.68 -14.61
N SER A 75 -1.85 -16.32 -15.32
CA SER A 75 -1.73 -16.51 -16.78
C SER A 75 -1.61 -15.18 -17.52
N LEU A 76 -2.37 -14.16 -17.10
CA LEU A 76 -2.28 -12.81 -17.66
C LEU A 76 -0.96 -12.12 -17.27
N LEU A 77 -0.57 -12.19 -16.00
CA LEU A 77 0.65 -11.56 -15.49
C LEU A 77 1.92 -12.14 -16.12
N SER A 78 1.99 -13.45 -16.36
CA SER A 78 3.13 -14.10 -17.02
C SER A 78 3.41 -13.53 -18.41
N ARG A 79 2.38 -13.01 -19.11
CA ARG A 79 2.54 -12.33 -20.40
C ARG A 79 3.08 -10.91 -20.27
N THR A 80 2.85 -10.26 -19.14
CA THR A 80 3.19 -8.84 -18.91
C THR A 80 4.55 -8.66 -18.21
N ILE A 81 4.94 -9.60 -17.34
CA ILE A 81 6.18 -9.51 -16.54
C ILE A 81 7.43 -9.96 -17.34
N GLY A 82 7.23 -10.73 -18.43
CA GLY A 82 8.27 -11.10 -19.39
C GLY A 82 8.98 -12.42 -19.10
N GLU A 83 9.59 -13.03 -20.13
CA GLU A 83 10.18 -14.39 -20.10
C GLU A 83 11.36 -14.57 -19.13
N ALA A 84 11.90 -13.49 -18.56
CA ALA A 84 13.04 -13.53 -17.66
C ALA A 84 12.69 -13.92 -16.22
N ILE A 85 11.39 -14.06 -15.91
CA ILE A 85 10.90 -14.41 -14.57
C ILE A 85 9.94 -15.59 -14.67
N GLU A 86 10.30 -16.67 -13.97
CA GLU A 86 9.44 -17.84 -13.82
C GLU A 86 8.43 -17.59 -12.69
N VAL A 87 7.14 -17.77 -13.01
CA VAL A 87 6.03 -17.67 -12.06
C VAL A 87 5.48 -19.06 -11.82
N SER A 88 5.53 -19.51 -10.56
CA SER A 88 5.00 -20.81 -10.13
C SER A 88 3.84 -20.65 -9.16
N LEU A 89 2.83 -21.50 -9.32
CA LEU A 89 1.65 -21.57 -8.46
C LEU A 89 1.69 -22.85 -7.65
N ASP A 90 1.69 -22.71 -6.32
CA ASP A 90 1.50 -23.82 -5.38
C ASP A 90 0.10 -23.70 -4.77
N LEU A 91 -0.90 -24.20 -5.51
CA LEU A 91 -2.30 -24.15 -5.09
C LEU A 91 -2.70 -25.48 -4.46
N SER A 92 -3.24 -25.43 -3.24
CA SER A 92 -3.83 -26.62 -2.62
C SER A 92 -5.09 -27.06 -3.39
N SER A 93 -5.24 -28.37 -3.59
CA SER A 93 -6.39 -28.96 -4.27
C SER A 93 -7.69 -28.90 -3.45
N ASP A 94 -7.60 -28.62 -2.15
CA ASP A 94 -8.74 -28.57 -1.22
C ASP A 94 -9.22 -27.13 -0.94
N VAL A 95 -8.83 -26.17 -1.78
CA VAL A 95 -9.32 -24.79 -1.66
C VAL A 95 -10.67 -24.69 -2.36
N GLY A 96 -11.74 -24.73 -1.57
CA GLY A 96 -13.10 -24.49 -2.03
C GLY A 96 -13.37 -23.03 -2.42
N THR A 97 -14.65 -22.70 -2.58
CA THR A 97 -15.11 -21.33 -2.84
C THR A 97 -14.82 -20.41 -1.65
N VAL A 98 -14.24 -19.24 -1.92
CA VAL A 98 -13.97 -18.21 -0.90
C VAL A 98 -14.71 -16.92 -1.26
N VAL A 99 -15.06 -16.12 -0.25
CA VAL A 99 -15.68 -14.82 -0.47
C VAL A 99 -14.59 -13.75 -0.44
N VAL A 100 -14.27 -13.17 -1.59
CA VAL A 100 -13.27 -12.12 -1.75
C VAL A 100 -13.75 -11.11 -2.79
N ASP A 101 -13.17 -9.91 -2.80
CA ASP A 101 -13.33 -8.98 -3.91
C ASP A 101 -12.32 -9.37 -5.01
N PRO A 102 -12.78 -9.84 -6.20
CA PRO A 102 -11.88 -10.34 -7.23
C PRO A 102 -10.94 -9.27 -7.76
N ALA A 103 -11.43 -8.03 -7.91
CA ALA A 103 -10.65 -6.93 -8.45
C ALA A 103 -9.51 -6.53 -7.49
N LEU A 104 -9.79 -6.52 -6.19
CA LEU A 104 -8.76 -6.26 -5.19
C LEU A 104 -7.75 -7.41 -5.05
N LEU A 105 -8.20 -8.67 -5.20
CA LEU A 105 -7.30 -9.81 -5.21
C LEU A 105 -6.37 -9.77 -6.42
N GLU A 106 -6.90 -9.48 -7.61
CA GLU A 106 -6.11 -9.29 -8.84
C GLU A 106 -5.08 -8.17 -8.67
N ALA A 107 -5.50 -6.98 -8.22
CA ALA A 107 -4.60 -5.86 -8.00
C ALA A 107 -3.49 -6.18 -6.98
N SER A 108 -3.84 -6.92 -5.92
CA SER A 108 -2.88 -7.33 -4.88
C SER A 108 -1.82 -8.29 -5.43
N ILE A 109 -2.24 -9.33 -6.19
CA ILE A 109 -1.32 -10.29 -6.81
C ILE A 109 -0.43 -9.59 -7.85
N ALA A 110 -1.00 -8.71 -8.68
CA ALA A 110 -0.25 -7.94 -9.66
C ALA A 110 0.84 -7.05 -9.00
N ASN A 111 0.49 -6.37 -7.91
CA ASN A 111 1.44 -5.56 -7.15
C ASN A 111 2.56 -6.40 -6.54
N LEU A 112 2.24 -7.56 -5.96
CA LEU A 112 3.25 -8.47 -5.42
C LEU A 112 4.20 -8.98 -6.52
N ALA A 113 3.66 -9.33 -7.68
CA ALA A 113 4.45 -9.83 -8.80
C ALA A 113 5.39 -8.75 -9.39
N ASN A 114 4.90 -7.51 -9.53
CA ASN A 114 5.74 -6.38 -9.94
C ASN A 114 6.83 -6.05 -8.91
N ASN A 115 6.47 -6.03 -7.62
CA ASN A 115 7.44 -5.79 -6.54
C ASN A 115 8.52 -6.88 -6.51
N ALA A 116 8.13 -8.14 -6.73
CA ALA A 116 9.08 -9.24 -6.84
C ALA A 116 10.01 -9.09 -8.03
N ARG A 117 9.49 -8.80 -9.23
CA ARG A 117 10.32 -8.52 -10.42
C ARG A 117 11.35 -7.44 -10.13
N ASP A 118 10.91 -6.32 -9.59
CA ASP A 118 11.76 -5.14 -9.37
C ASP A 118 12.83 -5.41 -8.30
N ALA A 119 12.55 -6.32 -7.35
CA ALA A 119 13.48 -6.76 -6.32
C ALA A 119 14.46 -7.88 -6.76
N MET A 120 14.26 -8.49 -7.93
CA MET A 120 15.07 -9.61 -8.43
C MET A 120 16.23 -9.12 -9.32
N PRO A 121 17.50 -9.32 -8.93
CA PRO A 121 18.61 -9.16 -9.86
C PRO A 121 18.54 -10.31 -10.88
N LYS A 122 18.48 -9.98 -12.19
CA LYS A 122 18.37 -10.91 -13.34
C LYS A 122 18.36 -12.42 -12.98
N GLY A 123 17.16 -13.01 -12.91
CA GLY A 123 16.98 -14.47 -12.95
C GLY A 123 16.59 -15.20 -11.65
N ALA A 124 15.91 -14.56 -10.70
CA ALA A 124 15.29 -15.29 -9.58
C ALA A 124 13.78 -15.52 -9.83
N GLY A 125 13.25 -16.65 -9.35
CA GLY A 125 11.85 -17.07 -9.54
C GLY A 125 10.92 -16.62 -8.41
N LEU A 126 9.64 -16.42 -8.73
CA LEU A 126 8.59 -16.03 -7.78
C LEU A 126 7.71 -17.23 -7.41
N SER A 127 7.44 -17.41 -6.12
CA SER A 127 6.56 -18.47 -5.59
C SER A 127 5.56 -17.88 -4.60
N PHE A 128 4.28 -18.25 -4.75
CA PHE A 128 3.21 -17.90 -3.83
C PHE A 128 2.76 -19.15 -3.06
N PRO A 129 3.26 -19.39 -1.83
CA PRO A 129 2.86 -20.54 -1.04
C PRO A 129 1.52 -20.29 -0.31
N PRO A 130 0.69 -21.34 -0.11
CA PRO A 130 -0.54 -21.22 0.64
C PRO A 130 -0.24 -21.17 2.14
N ARG A 131 -0.59 -20.06 2.80
CA ARG A 131 -0.65 -19.99 4.27
C ARG A 131 -2.01 -19.48 4.72
N PHE A 132 -2.91 -20.41 5.00
CA PHE A 132 -4.03 -20.17 5.90
C PHE A 132 -3.91 -21.18 7.05
N ALA A 133 -3.45 -20.69 8.20
CA ALA A 133 -3.52 -21.43 9.45
C ALA A 133 -4.99 -21.48 9.91
N ARG A 134 -5.41 -22.65 10.39
CA ARG A 134 -6.72 -22.87 11.04
C ARG A 134 -6.88 -22.02 12.29
#